data_AF-A0AAW1RSA7-F1
#
_entry.id   AF-A0AAW1RSA7-F1
#
_cell.length_a   1.000
_cell.length_b   1.000
_cell.length_c   1.000
_cell.angle_alpha   90.00
_cell.angle_beta   90.00
_cell.angle_gamma   90.00
#
_symmetry.space_group_name_H-M   'P 1'
#
loop_
_entity.id
_entity.type
_entity.pdbx_description
1 polymer ?
#
loop_
_entity_poly.entity_id
_entity_poly.type
_entity_poly.pdbx_seq_one_letter_code
_entity_poly.pdbx_strand_id
1 'polypeptide(L)'
;MAASSAGRAGHCGCDIFRHSTPAKQQRLSASACCPTKAEAPRCCCRESPCLHQETLAHQSFKPSLPSPYKQPKQSRRGFLVDLSLLTVALESSKAAAPEPSQAALVQFPTTHLRNRYILVRAGESEAETEGLMLTNSVQKTSMTSGLSRKGKQQVLSRVLPKLEEMNVCGDTPCWLWPSITQRCYQTAEVTAAILGLSYSRIVPEFSFLDARGMGALDGMALQDAERQAMSGDATSSEWRPPHGTDGTPNESANDVLIRVRQMLSITETQYADNDVIIISPDSDNLSILQAGVLGSDLRNHSEHAFRPGEVRILALSATAYDPSPRQFRCRKPPKCS
;
A
#
# COMPACT_ATOMS: atom_id res chain seq x y z
N MET A 1 -18.71 -64.90 14.39
CA MET A 1 -19.55 -65.36 15.52
C MET A 1 -18.65 -66.03 16.55
N ALA A 2 -19.15 -66.21 17.78
CA ALA A 2 -18.44 -66.77 18.95
C ALA A 2 -17.26 -65.93 19.48
N ALA A 3 -17.00 -66.06 20.79
CA ALA A 3 -16.02 -65.32 21.58
C ALA A 3 -15.74 -66.06 22.92
N SER A 4 -14.82 -65.50 23.73
CA SER A 4 -14.66 -65.69 25.19
C SER A 4 -13.61 -66.69 25.73
N SER A 5 -13.04 -66.29 26.88
CA SER A 5 -12.31 -67.06 27.91
C SER A 5 -10.87 -67.56 27.63
N ALA A 6 -9.98 -67.77 28.64
CA ALA A 6 -9.77 -67.15 29.98
C ALA A 6 -8.47 -67.67 30.65
N GLY A 7 -7.83 -66.89 31.55
CA GLY A 7 -6.71 -67.29 32.45
C GLY A 7 -5.48 -66.36 32.36
N ARG A 8 -4.93 -65.73 33.42
CA ARG A 8 -4.28 -66.20 34.69
C ARG A 8 -2.83 -66.74 34.48
N ALA A 9 -1.80 -66.39 35.28
CA ALA A 9 -1.68 -65.48 36.45
C ALA A 9 -0.19 -65.11 36.75
N GLY A 10 0.07 -64.25 37.77
CA GLY A 10 1.42 -63.89 38.30
C GLY A 10 1.77 -62.40 38.09
N HIS A 11 1.92 -61.47 39.06
CA HIS A 11 1.77 -61.38 40.53
C HIS A 11 3.07 -61.12 41.35
N CYS A 12 3.37 -59.83 41.59
CA CYS A 12 4.12 -59.15 42.67
C CYS A 12 3.94 -57.62 42.40
N GLY A 13 3.80 -56.67 43.33
CA GLY A 13 4.02 -56.63 44.79
C GLY A 13 5.31 -55.83 45.09
N CYS A 14 5.33 -54.66 45.77
CA CYS A 14 4.32 -53.88 46.54
C CYS A 14 4.39 -52.37 46.11
N ASP A 15 3.52 -51.40 46.44
CA ASP A 15 2.67 -51.08 47.63
C ASP A 15 3.47 -50.67 48.90
N ILE A 16 3.03 -49.74 49.78
CA ILE A 16 1.90 -48.77 49.76
C ILE A 16 2.17 -47.60 50.76
N PHE A 17 1.66 -46.37 50.49
CA PHE A 17 1.11 -45.29 51.38
C PHE A 17 1.10 -43.93 50.59
N ARG A 18 0.23 -42.91 50.71
CA ARG A 18 -0.81 -42.42 51.69
C ARG A 18 -0.22 -41.63 52.89
N HIS A 19 -0.84 -40.68 53.60
CA HIS A 19 -2.05 -39.79 53.55
C HIS A 19 -1.78 -38.63 54.58
N SER A 20 -2.43 -37.45 54.66
CA SER A 20 -3.41 -36.69 53.85
C SER A 20 -3.50 -35.21 54.33
N THR A 21 -4.40 -34.39 53.74
CA THR A 21 -4.93 -33.08 54.21
C THR A 21 -5.68 -33.17 55.57
N PRO A 22 -6.18 -32.08 56.26
CA PRO A 22 -6.64 -30.77 55.72
C PRO A 22 -6.64 -29.44 56.57
N ALA A 23 -6.97 -28.33 55.88
CA ALA A 23 -7.89 -27.22 56.25
C ALA A 23 -7.56 -26.00 57.18
N LYS A 24 -8.11 -24.85 56.73
CA LYS A 24 -8.79 -23.71 57.44
C LYS A 24 -8.05 -22.42 57.88
N GLN A 25 -8.53 -21.30 57.30
CA GLN A 25 -8.75 -19.94 57.89
C GLN A 25 -7.49 -19.12 58.31
N GLN A 26 -7.46 -17.77 58.38
CA GLN A 26 -8.48 -16.71 58.20
C GLN A 26 -7.86 -15.31 57.88
N ARG A 27 -8.52 -14.51 57.02
CA ARG A 27 -8.74 -13.03 57.07
C ARG A 27 -7.57 -11.99 57.16
N LEU A 28 -7.91 -10.76 56.69
CA LEU A 28 -7.22 -9.45 56.85
C LEU A 28 -5.86 -9.27 56.12
N SER A 29 -5.33 -8.06 55.87
CA SER A 29 -5.87 -6.78 55.33
C SER A 29 -4.74 -5.74 55.33
N ALA A 30 -4.75 -4.75 54.42
CA ALA A 30 -3.79 -3.62 54.37
C ALA A 30 -2.31 -4.05 54.14
N SER A 31 -1.33 -3.18 53.87
CA SER A 31 -1.20 -1.91 53.14
C SER A 31 0.17 -1.34 53.50
N ALA A 32 1.02 -1.11 52.49
CA ALA A 32 2.18 -0.20 52.52
C ALA A 32 3.44 -0.54 53.37
N CYS A 33 4.50 0.22 53.04
CA CYS A 33 5.78 0.44 53.72
C CYS A 33 6.83 -0.70 53.77
N CYS A 34 7.97 -0.41 53.12
CA CYS A 34 9.25 -1.10 53.36
C CYS A 34 9.81 -0.77 54.76
N PRO A 35 10.69 -1.62 55.29
CA PRO A 35 11.88 -1.12 55.99
C PRO A 35 13.20 -1.35 55.24
N THR A 36 14.26 -0.72 55.73
CA THR A 36 15.60 -0.62 55.13
C THR A 36 16.63 -1.59 55.69
N LYS A 37 17.44 -2.18 54.79
CA LYS A 37 18.91 -2.46 54.85
C LYS A 37 19.58 -3.16 56.07
N ALA A 38 20.74 -3.74 55.75
CA ALA A 38 21.79 -4.35 56.60
C ALA A 38 21.53 -5.84 56.97
N GLU A 39 22.53 -6.75 57.00
CA GLU A 39 23.99 -6.58 56.83
C GLU A 39 24.72 -7.85 56.31
N ALA A 40 25.97 -7.70 55.86
CA ALA A 40 27.01 -8.73 55.64
C ALA A 40 26.80 -9.80 54.52
N PRO A 41 27.83 -10.60 54.12
CA PRO A 41 29.29 -10.37 54.11
C PRO A 41 29.92 -10.48 52.69
N ARG A 42 31.26 -10.43 52.59
CA ARG A 42 32.04 -10.52 51.33
C ARG A 42 32.34 -11.97 50.90
N CYS A 43 32.44 -12.21 49.58
CA CYS A 43 33.28 -13.25 48.98
C CYS A 43 33.84 -12.78 47.63
N CYS A 44 34.92 -13.43 47.16
CA CYS A 44 35.75 -12.94 46.05
C CYS A 44 35.43 -13.60 44.71
N CYS A 45 35.48 -12.81 43.63
CA CYS A 45 35.87 -13.26 42.28
C CYS A 45 36.67 -12.14 41.59
N ARG A 46 37.39 -12.49 40.52
CA ARG A 46 38.50 -11.71 39.95
C ARG A 46 38.13 -11.01 38.63
N GLU A 47 38.95 -10.02 38.27
CA GLU A 47 39.27 -9.62 36.88
C GLU A 47 38.14 -9.07 35.99
N SER A 48 37.77 -7.80 36.21
CA SER A 48 37.80 -6.75 35.17
C SER A 48 37.70 -5.36 35.81
N PRO A 49 38.41 -4.32 35.32
CA PRO A 49 38.39 -2.99 35.93
C PRO A 49 37.23 -2.12 35.42
N CYS A 50 36.39 -1.63 36.34
CA CYS A 50 35.55 -0.47 36.07
C CYS A 50 36.41 0.82 36.12
N LEU A 51 36.42 1.60 35.04
CA LEU A 51 37.05 2.93 35.01
C LEU A 51 36.04 4.01 34.62
N HIS A 52 36.35 5.23 35.03
CA HIS A 52 35.42 6.29 35.41
C HIS A 52 34.24 6.63 34.49
N GLN A 53 33.12 6.91 35.16
CA GLN A 53 31.96 7.63 34.65
C GLN A 53 32.32 9.13 34.47
N GLU A 54 32.87 9.50 33.32
CA GLU A 54 33.06 10.92 32.98
C GLU A 54 31.72 11.57 32.54
N THR A 55 31.43 12.73 33.11
CA THR A 55 30.27 13.56 32.75
C THR A 55 30.50 14.26 31.41
N LEU A 56 30.15 13.60 30.30
CA LEU A 56 30.01 14.27 29.02
C LEU A 56 28.82 15.24 29.05
N ALA A 57 29.12 16.53 29.00
CA ALA A 57 28.13 17.59 28.97
C ALA A 57 27.27 17.55 27.70
N HIS A 58 26.02 18.00 27.80
CA HIS A 58 25.10 18.17 26.66
C HIS A 58 25.69 19.16 25.62
N GLN A 59 26.42 18.66 24.62
CA GLN A 59 26.72 19.43 23.43
C GLN A 59 25.46 19.54 22.58
N SER A 60 24.79 20.69 22.69
CA SER A 60 23.66 21.05 21.84
C SER A 60 24.13 21.18 20.38
N PHE A 61 23.88 20.14 19.58
CA PHE A 61 24.06 20.17 18.14
C PHE A 61 23.10 21.20 17.54
N LYS A 62 23.58 22.44 17.35
CA LYS A 62 22.89 23.45 16.54
C LYS A 62 23.10 23.08 15.07
N PRO A 63 22.05 22.77 14.29
CA PRO A 63 22.20 22.66 12.85
C PRO A 63 22.59 24.04 12.30
N SER A 64 23.77 24.12 11.66
CA SER A 64 24.21 25.33 10.99
C SER A 64 23.35 25.57 9.75
N LEU A 65 22.55 26.62 9.78
CA LEU A 65 21.81 27.09 8.60
C LEU A 65 22.81 27.35 7.45
N PRO A 66 22.54 26.86 6.23
CA PRO A 66 23.40 27.16 5.09
C PRO A 66 23.42 28.67 4.83
N SER A 67 24.61 29.20 4.53
CA SER A 67 24.80 30.63 4.29
C SER A 67 23.87 31.12 3.17
N PRO A 68 23.20 32.29 3.32
CA PRO A 68 22.37 32.83 2.25
C PRO A 68 23.25 33.12 1.03
N TYR A 69 22.91 32.49 -0.10
CA TYR A 69 23.57 32.72 -1.39
C TYR A 69 23.54 34.22 -1.71
N LYS A 70 24.71 34.80 -2.03
CA LYS A 70 24.82 36.19 -2.49
C LYS A 70 24.19 36.35 -3.87
N GLN A 71 22.88 36.53 -3.90
CA GLN A 71 22.12 36.97 -5.07
C GLN A 71 22.80 38.24 -5.66
N PRO A 72 23.26 38.22 -6.92
CA PRO A 72 23.83 39.41 -7.54
C PRO A 72 22.73 40.45 -7.75
N LYS A 73 22.87 41.61 -7.10
CA LYS A 73 21.90 42.72 -7.22
C LYS A 73 21.95 43.31 -8.63
N GLN A 74 21.12 42.80 -9.54
CA GLN A 74 20.94 43.42 -10.85
C GLN A 74 20.30 44.81 -10.70
N SER A 75 21.05 45.84 -11.09
CA SER A 75 20.59 47.23 -11.06
C SER A 75 19.51 47.47 -12.12
N ARG A 76 18.33 47.93 -11.72
CA ARG A 76 17.22 48.29 -12.63
C ARG A 76 17.42 49.65 -13.35
N ARG A 77 18.66 50.06 -13.62
CA ARG A 77 19.01 51.23 -14.42
C ARG A 77 20.30 50.95 -15.20
N GLY A 78 20.22 50.97 -16.53
CA GLY A 78 21.39 50.81 -17.40
C GLY A 78 21.18 50.05 -18.71
N PHE A 79 20.02 50.17 -19.38
CA PHE A 79 19.91 49.82 -20.81
C PHE A 79 18.82 50.66 -21.49
N LEU A 80 19.27 51.69 -22.20
CA LEU A 80 18.54 52.43 -23.23
C LEU A 80 19.55 52.71 -24.35
N VAL A 81 19.06 52.88 -25.57
CA VAL A 81 19.86 53.15 -26.79
C VAL A 81 20.80 52.00 -27.17
N ASP A 82 20.25 50.97 -27.80
CA ASP A 82 20.49 50.78 -29.24
C ASP A 82 19.58 49.69 -29.83
N LEU A 83 18.68 50.08 -30.74
CA LEU A 83 17.99 49.15 -31.65
C LEU A 83 17.47 49.89 -32.89
N SER A 84 18.37 50.57 -33.59
CA SER A 84 18.11 51.10 -34.94
C SER A 84 18.46 50.03 -35.98
N LEU A 85 17.59 49.83 -36.97
CA LEU A 85 17.84 49.07 -38.21
C LEU A 85 18.26 47.59 -38.03
N LEU A 86 17.26 46.70 -37.91
CA LEU A 86 17.31 45.42 -38.63
C LEU A 86 15.91 44.92 -39.01
N THR A 87 15.36 45.45 -40.10
CA THR A 87 14.10 44.96 -40.70
C THR A 87 14.36 43.66 -41.48
N VAL A 88 14.55 42.56 -40.76
CA VAL A 88 14.53 41.20 -41.33
C VAL A 88 13.08 40.72 -41.39
N ALA A 89 12.75 39.93 -42.42
CA ALA A 89 11.37 39.53 -42.70
C ALA A 89 10.72 38.77 -41.53
N LEU A 90 9.51 39.20 -41.15
CA LEU A 90 8.56 38.30 -40.51
C LEU A 90 8.05 37.32 -41.59
N GLU A 91 8.82 36.29 -41.88
CA GLU A 91 8.26 35.10 -42.49
C GLU A 91 7.13 34.57 -41.60
N SER A 92 6.06 34.06 -42.22
CA SER A 92 4.87 33.64 -41.51
C SER A 92 5.08 32.30 -40.80
N SER A 93 5.87 32.34 -39.72
CA SER A 93 5.77 31.40 -38.62
C SER A 93 4.36 31.49 -38.08
N LYS A 94 3.47 30.67 -38.63
CA LYS A 94 2.23 30.26 -37.97
C LYS A 94 2.67 29.64 -36.66
N ALA A 95 2.66 30.43 -35.59
CA ALA A 95 2.69 29.89 -34.24
C ALA A 95 1.52 28.91 -34.18
N ALA A 96 1.83 27.61 -34.11
CA ALA A 96 0.82 26.61 -33.85
C ALA A 96 0.12 27.04 -32.57
N ALA A 97 -1.20 27.20 -32.64
CA ALA A 97 -1.96 27.46 -31.42
C ALA A 97 -1.60 26.33 -30.44
N PRO A 98 -1.17 26.63 -29.20
CA PRO A 98 -0.81 25.59 -28.26
C PRO A 98 -2.02 24.66 -28.12
N GLU A 99 -1.81 23.36 -28.32
CA GLU A 99 -2.87 22.35 -28.21
C GLU A 99 -3.68 22.61 -26.93
N PRO A 100 -5.02 22.72 -27.02
CA PRO A 100 -5.84 23.19 -25.92
C PRO A 100 -5.60 22.32 -24.70
N SER A 101 -5.15 22.96 -23.61
CA SER A 101 -4.72 22.28 -22.38
C SER A 101 -5.79 21.32 -21.87
N GLN A 102 -5.61 20.02 -22.14
CA GLN A 102 -6.52 18.97 -21.70
C GLN A 102 -6.23 18.60 -20.24
N ALA A 103 -6.33 19.60 -19.36
CA ALA A 103 -6.36 19.45 -17.90
C ALA A 103 -7.72 18.87 -17.43
N ALA A 104 -8.16 17.80 -18.09
CA ALA A 104 -9.32 17.01 -17.76
C ALA A 104 -8.88 15.71 -17.07
N LEU A 105 -9.77 15.07 -16.32
CA LEU A 105 -9.54 13.70 -15.88
C LEU A 105 -9.36 12.79 -17.10
N VAL A 106 -8.46 11.81 -17.01
CA VAL A 106 -8.26 10.78 -18.05
C VAL A 106 -9.61 10.14 -18.36
N GLN A 107 -9.99 10.04 -19.63
CA GLN A 107 -11.24 9.39 -20.04
C GLN A 107 -11.02 7.90 -20.27
N PHE A 108 -12.05 7.09 -19.99
CA PHE A 108 -12.00 5.62 -20.03
C PHE A 108 -13.09 5.10 -20.96
N PRO A 109 -12.79 4.24 -21.95
CA PRO A 109 -11.47 3.68 -22.29
C PRO A 109 -10.46 4.71 -22.78
N THR A 110 -9.16 4.41 -22.63
CA THR A 110 -8.08 5.23 -23.21
C THR A 110 -7.15 4.40 -24.11
N THR A 111 -6.78 4.99 -25.24
CA THR A 111 -5.80 4.50 -26.21
C THR A 111 -4.39 5.07 -26.00
N HIS A 112 -4.22 6.06 -25.13
CA HIS A 112 -2.95 6.77 -24.94
C HIS A 112 -2.80 7.35 -23.52
N LEU A 113 -1.57 7.27 -22.99
CA LEU A 113 -1.10 7.92 -21.77
C LEU A 113 0.32 8.45 -22.05
N ARG A 114 0.72 9.55 -21.41
CA ARG A 114 2.06 10.13 -21.58
C ARG A 114 3.14 9.42 -20.77
N ASN A 115 2.74 8.69 -19.73
CA ASN A 115 3.64 7.94 -18.87
C ASN A 115 3.45 6.43 -19.07
N ARG A 116 4.52 5.66 -18.90
CA ARG A 116 4.47 4.20 -18.90
C ARG A 116 4.06 3.73 -17.50
N TYR A 117 2.88 3.13 -17.38
CA TYR A 117 2.35 2.66 -16.10
C TYR A 117 2.65 1.19 -15.87
N ILE A 118 3.27 0.90 -14.72
CA ILE A 118 3.55 -0.45 -14.25
C ILE A 118 2.68 -0.71 -13.03
N LEU A 119 1.88 -1.77 -13.09
CA LEU A 119 0.97 -2.21 -12.04
C LEU A 119 1.61 -3.35 -11.23
N VAL A 120 1.72 -3.16 -9.92
CA VAL A 120 2.33 -4.12 -8.98
C VAL A 120 1.36 -4.40 -7.85
N ARG A 121 0.90 -5.65 -7.69
CA ARG A 121 0.30 -6.07 -6.41
C ARG A 121 1.45 -6.34 -5.44
N ALA A 122 1.41 -5.71 -4.27
CA ALA A 122 2.40 -5.90 -3.23
C ALA A 122 2.57 -7.39 -2.87
N GLY A 123 3.70 -7.72 -2.22
CA GLY A 123 3.86 -9.04 -1.63
C GLY A 123 2.80 -9.29 -0.56
N GLU A 124 2.49 -10.58 -0.37
CA GLU A 124 1.51 -11.09 0.59
C GLU A 124 1.76 -10.56 2.03
N SER A 125 0.72 -10.07 2.68
CA SER A 125 0.77 -9.58 4.07
C SER A 125 0.80 -10.70 5.11
N GLU A 126 1.17 -10.38 6.36
CA GLU A 126 0.99 -11.31 7.47
C GLU A 126 -0.51 -11.67 7.65
N ALA A 127 -1.44 -10.71 7.51
CA ALA A 127 -2.89 -10.97 7.54
C ALA A 127 -3.37 -11.90 6.40
N GLU A 128 -2.90 -11.70 5.16
CA GLU A 128 -3.18 -12.63 4.05
C GLU A 128 -2.56 -14.02 4.29
N THR A 129 -1.43 -14.09 5.01
CA THR A 129 -0.76 -15.35 5.39
C THR A 129 -1.55 -16.10 6.48
N GLU A 130 -2.19 -15.37 7.40
CA GLU A 130 -3.15 -15.88 8.39
C GLU A 130 -4.53 -16.19 7.77
N GLY A 131 -4.76 -15.80 6.51
CA GLY A 131 -6.01 -16.04 5.79
C GLY A 131 -7.15 -15.11 6.19
N LEU A 132 -6.85 -13.89 6.65
CA LEU A 132 -7.81 -12.87 7.08
C LEU A 132 -7.96 -11.76 6.02
N MET A 133 -9.20 -11.32 5.78
CA MET A 133 -9.46 -10.09 5.03
C MET A 133 -9.22 -8.89 5.94
N LEU A 134 -8.34 -7.96 5.51
CA LEU A 134 -8.03 -6.75 6.27
C LEU A 134 -7.88 -5.53 5.34
N THR A 135 -8.86 -4.63 5.46
CA THR A 135 -9.09 -3.45 4.62
C THR A 135 -9.44 -2.20 5.43
N ASN A 136 -9.78 -2.35 6.72
CA ASN A 136 -9.98 -1.24 7.65
C ASN A 136 -8.80 -0.25 7.61
N SER A 137 -9.05 0.98 7.14
CA SER A 137 -8.03 2.03 6.96
C SER A 137 -7.28 2.43 8.23
N VAL A 138 -7.78 2.10 9.43
CA VAL A 138 -7.06 2.30 10.71
C VAL A 138 -5.90 1.32 10.85
N GLN A 139 -6.02 0.12 10.28
CA GLN A 139 -5.02 -0.95 10.41
C GLN A 139 -3.98 -0.97 9.27
N LYS A 140 -4.07 -0.12 8.25
CA LYS A 140 -3.21 -0.23 7.06
C LYS A 140 -1.72 -0.03 7.33
N THR A 141 -1.33 0.71 8.37
CA THR A 141 0.07 0.88 8.81
C THR A 141 0.50 -0.10 9.91
N SER A 142 -0.34 -1.07 10.27
CA SER A 142 -0.01 -2.08 11.28
C SER A 142 1.03 -3.08 10.78
N MET A 143 1.62 -3.84 11.71
CA MET A 143 2.48 -4.98 11.36
C MET A 143 1.72 -6.11 10.66
N THR A 144 0.42 -6.32 10.95
CA THR A 144 -0.42 -7.33 10.27
C THR A 144 -0.65 -6.98 8.80
N SER A 145 -0.70 -5.69 8.46
CA SER A 145 -0.77 -5.17 7.10
C SER A 145 0.60 -5.16 6.36
N GLY A 146 1.70 -5.47 7.05
CA GLY A 146 3.06 -5.51 6.51
C GLY A 146 3.37 -6.78 5.72
N LEU A 147 4.45 -6.77 4.93
CA LEU A 147 4.86 -7.94 4.13
C LEU A 147 5.19 -9.14 5.02
N SER A 148 4.61 -10.31 4.71
CA SER A 148 5.00 -11.56 5.37
C SER A 148 6.38 -12.04 4.94
N ARG A 149 6.89 -13.10 5.58
CA ARG A 149 8.08 -13.80 5.09
C ARG A 149 7.92 -14.24 3.62
N LYS A 150 6.72 -14.67 3.23
CA LYS A 150 6.37 -15.09 1.87
C LYS A 150 6.17 -13.87 0.95
N GLY A 151 5.58 -12.78 1.45
CA GLY A 151 5.52 -11.49 0.73
C GLY A 151 6.90 -10.93 0.38
N LYS A 152 7.83 -10.90 1.34
CA LYS A 152 9.24 -10.49 1.14
C LYS A 152 9.93 -11.34 0.06
N GLN A 153 9.70 -12.66 0.08
CA GLN A 153 10.21 -13.56 -0.98
C GLN A 153 9.58 -13.29 -2.35
N GLN A 154 8.28 -12.97 -2.42
CA GLN A 154 7.61 -12.63 -3.68
C GLN A 154 8.16 -11.34 -4.29
N VAL A 155 8.44 -10.30 -3.49
CA VAL A 155 9.09 -9.08 -3.99
C VAL A 155 10.45 -9.42 -4.62
N LEU A 156 11.31 -10.13 -3.87
CA LEU A 156 12.66 -10.47 -4.34
C LEU A 156 12.71 -11.42 -5.54
N SER A 157 11.76 -12.35 -5.67
CA SER A 157 11.78 -13.41 -6.70
C SER A 157 10.81 -13.21 -7.87
N ARG A 158 9.94 -12.21 -7.82
CA ARG A 158 8.94 -11.93 -8.88
C ARG A 158 8.91 -10.47 -9.28
N VAL A 159 8.81 -9.55 -8.31
CA VAL A 159 8.67 -8.12 -8.60
C VAL A 159 9.95 -7.58 -9.23
N LEU A 160 11.08 -7.71 -8.55
CA LEU A 160 12.35 -7.15 -9.04
C LEU A 160 12.78 -7.74 -10.40
N PRO A 161 12.80 -9.08 -10.61
CA PRO A 161 13.22 -9.64 -11.89
C PRO A 161 12.27 -9.26 -13.04
N LYS A 162 10.98 -9.04 -12.77
CA LYS A 162 10.02 -8.63 -13.81
C LYS A 162 10.12 -7.15 -14.18
N LEU A 163 10.47 -6.29 -13.22
CA LEU A 163 10.80 -4.88 -13.50
C LEU A 163 12.09 -4.77 -14.34
N GLU A 164 13.10 -5.59 -14.03
CA GLU A 164 14.34 -5.71 -14.80
C GLU A 164 14.08 -6.23 -16.24
N GLU A 165 13.31 -7.32 -16.39
CA GLU A 165 12.89 -7.88 -17.69
C GLU A 165 12.15 -6.86 -18.57
N MET A 166 11.36 -5.96 -17.96
CA MET A 166 10.61 -4.90 -18.64
C MET A 166 11.44 -3.62 -18.92
N ASN A 167 12.72 -3.59 -18.53
CA ASN A 167 13.58 -2.40 -18.51
C ASN A 167 12.90 -1.17 -17.87
N VAL A 168 12.36 -1.36 -16.66
CA VAL A 168 11.66 -0.30 -15.90
C VAL A 168 12.66 0.56 -15.14
N CYS A 169 12.48 1.88 -15.16
CA CYS A 169 13.41 2.88 -14.64
C CYS A 169 14.81 2.91 -15.30
N GLY A 170 14.98 2.32 -16.49
CA GLY A 170 16.28 2.24 -17.18
C GLY A 170 16.75 3.59 -17.73
N ASP A 171 16.30 3.93 -18.93
CA ASP A 171 16.56 5.25 -19.56
C ASP A 171 15.52 6.32 -19.17
N THR A 172 14.36 5.89 -18.66
CA THR A 172 13.24 6.76 -18.28
C THR A 172 13.31 7.16 -16.79
N PRO A 173 13.07 8.45 -16.44
CA PRO A 173 12.92 8.85 -15.05
C PRO A 173 11.69 8.17 -14.43
N CYS A 174 11.83 7.76 -13.16
CA CYS A 174 10.94 6.79 -12.54
C CYS A 174 10.35 7.28 -11.21
N TRP A 175 9.08 6.93 -10.95
CA TRP A 175 8.37 7.23 -9.70
C TRP A 175 7.65 6.01 -9.16
N LEU A 176 7.69 5.82 -7.84
CA LEU A 176 6.96 4.77 -7.14
C LEU A 176 5.79 5.40 -6.40
N TRP A 177 4.57 4.94 -6.69
CA TRP A 177 3.33 5.34 -6.05
C TRP A 177 2.73 4.16 -5.27
N PRO A 178 3.26 3.87 -4.06
CA PRO A 178 2.64 2.92 -3.16
C PRO A 178 1.47 3.54 -2.39
N SER A 179 0.46 2.73 -2.10
CA SER A 179 -0.38 2.95 -0.92
C SER A 179 0.48 3.07 0.34
N ILE A 180 0.07 3.88 1.32
CA ILE A 180 0.66 3.85 2.68
C ILE A 180 0.32 2.58 3.47
N THR A 181 -0.38 1.60 2.87
CA THR A 181 -0.49 0.26 3.44
C THR A 181 0.92 -0.34 3.61
N GLN A 182 1.22 -0.88 4.79
CA GLN A 182 2.57 -1.23 5.21
C GLN A 182 3.28 -2.17 4.23
N ARG A 183 2.57 -3.16 3.65
CA ARG A 183 3.14 -4.04 2.61
C ARG A 183 3.55 -3.33 1.32
N CYS A 184 2.82 -2.30 0.91
CA CYS A 184 3.10 -1.53 -0.30
C CYS A 184 4.30 -0.61 -0.10
N TYR A 185 4.34 0.07 1.04
CA TYR A 185 5.46 0.95 1.37
C TYR A 185 6.78 0.15 1.47
N GLN A 186 6.76 -1.00 2.18
CA GLN A 186 7.91 -1.91 2.25
C GLN A 186 8.29 -2.49 0.86
N THR A 187 7.32 -2.76 0.00
CA THR A 187 7.59 -3.17 -1.40
C THR A 187 8.27 -2.04 -2.17
N ALA A 188 7.85 -0.79 -1.98
CA ALA A 188 8.44 0.36 -2.63
C ALA A 188 9.86 0.67 -2.14
N GLU A 189 10.12 0.59 -0.83
CA GLU A 189 11.46 0.78 -0.26
C GLU A 189 12.46 -0.25 -0.80
N VAL A 190 12.08 -1.53 -0.83
CA VAL A 190 12.92 -2.60 -1.41
C VAL A 190 13.12 -2.40 -2.91
N THR A 191 12.08 -2.01 -3.64
CA THR A 191 12.16 -1.76 -5.09
C THR A 191 13.05 -0.57 -5.42
N ALA A 192 12.88 0.56 -4.73
CA ALA A 192 13.70 1.75 -4.90
C ALA A 192 15.17 1.49 -4.56
N ALA A 193 15.46 0.77 -3.47
CA ALA A 193 16.83 0.42 -3.07
C ALA A 193 17.56 -0.44 -4.11
N ILE A 194 16.86 -1.36 -4.78
CA ILE A 194 17.44 -2.23 -5.82
C ILE A 194 17.58 -1.51 -7.17
N LEU A 195 16.61 -0.69 -7.55
CA LEU A 195 16.65 0.13 -8.78
C LEU A 195 17.52 1.40 -8.64
N GLY A 196 18.26 1.56 -7.53
CA GLY A 196 19.15 2.70 -7.30
C GLY A 196 18.44 4.05 -7.12
N LEU A 197 17.14 4.04 -6.84
CA LEU A 197 16.30 5.24 -6.79
C LEU A 197 16.37 5.92 -5.42
N SER A 198 16.52 7.25 -5.43
CA SER A 198 16.36 8.08 -4.24
C SER A 198 14.98 7.88 -3.60
N TYR A 199 14.92 7.87 -2.27
CA TYR A 199 13.68 7.88 -1.49
C TYR A 199 12.73 9.03 -1.90
N SER A 200 13.27 10.13 -2.44
CA SER A 200 12.49 11.24 -3.03
C SER A 200 11.75 10.89 -4.33
N ARG A 201 11.83 9.65 -4.82
CA ARG A 201 11.02 9.09 -5.91
C ARG A 201 9.86 8.23 -5.42
N ILE A 202 9.79 7.96 -4.12
CA ILE A 202 8.64 7.29 -3.48
C ILE A 202 7.64 8.38 -3.09
N VAL A 203 6.43 8.30 -3.66
CA VAL A 203 5.31 9.21 -3.41
C VAL A 203 4.21 8.41 -2.72
N PRO A 204 4.21 8.32 -1.38
CA PRO A 204 3.15 7.63 -0.64
C PRO A 204 1.78 8.23 -0.93
N GLU A 205 0.86 7.37 -1.36
CA GLU A 205 -0.53 7.70 -1.64
C GLU A 205 -1.41 7.24 -0.46
N PHE A 206 -2.34 8.10 -0.02
CA PHE A 206 -3.03 8.02 1.26
C PHE A 206 -4.49 7.54 1.19
N SER A 207 -5.10 7.47 0.00
CA SER A 207 -6.56 7.29 -0.14
C SER A 207 -7.01 6.68 -1.48
N PHE A 208 -6.41 7.07 -2.61
CA PHE A 208 -6.79 6.54 -3.92
C PHE A 208 -6.36 5.08 -4.16
N LEU A 209 -5.34 4.61 -3.45
CA LEU A 209 -4.73 3.26 -3.51
C LEU A 209 -4.89 2.48 -2.19
N ASP A 210 -5.77 2.91 -1.28
CA ASP A 210 -6.18 2.04 -0.17
C ASP A 210 -6.80 0.74 -0.72
N ALA A 211 -6.70 -0.35 0.03
CA ALA A 211 -7.40 -1.58 -0.31
C ALA A 211 -8.91 -1.30 -0.38
N ARG A 212 -9.61 -1.96 -1.30
CA ARG A 212 -11.07 -1.85 -1.41
C ARG A 212 -11.72 -2.07 -0.05
N GLY A 213 -12.53 -1.13 0.40
CA GLY A 213 -13.26 -1.27 1.67
C GLY A 213 -14.23 -2.45 1.63
N MET A 214 -14.03 -3.45 2.48
CA MET A 214 -14.82 -4.68 2.51
C MET A 214 -16.00 -4.66 3.52
N GLY A 215 -16.21 -3.54 4.23
CA GLY A 215 -17.32 -3.37 5.17
C GLY A 215 -17.39 -4.46 6.23
N ALA A 216 -18.56 -5.08 6.38
CA ALA A 216 -18.80 -6.19 7.29
C ALA A 216 -18.09 -7.51 6.90
N LEU A 217 -17.39 -7.56 5.76
CA LEU A 217 -16.54 -8.68 5.37
C LEU A 217 -15.08 -8.51 5.84
N ASP A 218 -14.73 -7.38 6.47
CA ASP A 218 -13.46 -7.19 7.16
C ASP A 218 -13.34 -8.14 8.37
N GLY A 219 -12.15 -8.66 8.64
CA GLY A 219 -11.92 -9.68 9.68
C GLY A 219 -12.48 -11.07 9.38
N MET A 220 -13.20 -11.27 8.27
CA MET A 220 -13.61 -12.60 7.81
C MET A 220 -12.45 -13.38 7.18
N ALA A 221 -12.64 -14.69 6.96
CA ALA A 221 -11.72 -15.50 6.18
C ALA A 221 -11.58 -14.95 4.75
N LEU A 222 -10.33 -14.69 4.34
CA LEU A 222 -9.96 -14.01 3.09
C LEU A 222 -10.70 -14.57 1.87
N GLN A 223 -10.66 -15.90 1.70
CA GLN A 223 -11.27 -16.58 0.55
C GLN A 223 -12.79 -16.44 0.51
N ASP A 224 -13.47 -16.31 1.66
CA ASP A 224 -14.93 -16.17 1.71
C ASP A 224 -15.38 -14.72 1.59
N ALA A 225 -14.55 -13.77 2.02
CA ALA A 225 -14.72 -12.35 1.72
C ALA A 225 -14.51 -12.06 0.22
N GLU A 226 -13.39 -12.52 -0.37
CA GLU A 226 -13.09 -12.41 -1.81
C GLU A 226 -14.20 -13.06 -2.66
N ARG A 227 -14.67 -14.26 -2.30
CA ARG A 227 -15.75 -14.97 -3.00
C ARG A 227 -17.08 -14.21 -2.95
N GLN A 228 -17.42 -13.60 -1.82
CA GLN A 228 -18.64 -12.80 -1.68
C GLN A 228 -18.57 -11.51 -2.51
N ALA A 229 -17.43 -10.82 -2.51
CA ALA A 229 -17.21 -9.65 -3.37
C ALA A 229 -17.36 -10.01 -4.85
N MET A 230 -16.57 -10.97 -5.35
CA MET A 230 -16.63 -11.40 -6.76
C MET A 230 -18.05 -11.83 -7.21
N SER A 231 -18.83 -12.49 -6.34
CA SER A 231 -20.21 -12.87 -6.66
C SER A 231 -21.18 -11.69 -6.65
N GLY A 232 -20.90 -10.66 -5.85
CA GLY A 232 -21.65 -9.39 -5.85
C GLY A 232 -21.33 -8.54 -7.07
N ASP A 233 -20.04 -8.35 -7.37
CA ASP A 233 -19.56 -7.56 -8.51
C ASP A 233 -20.02 -8.15 -9.85
N ALA A 234 -19.97 -9.49 -10.01
CA ALA A 234 -20.51 -10.18 -11.18
C ALA A 234 -22.02 -9.91 -11.39
N THR A 235 -22.75 -9.59 -10.32
CA THR A 235 -24.17 -9.19 -10.39
C THR A 235 -24.30 -7.71 -10.77
N SER A 236 -23.52 -6.82 -10.15
CA SER A 236 -23.51 -5.38 -10.44
C SER A 236 -22.21 -4.70 -10.00
N SER A 237 -21.67 -3.81 -10.84
CA SER A 237 -20.51 -2.97 -10.50
C SER A 237 -20.79 -1.91 -9.43
N GLU A 238 -22.07 -1.73 -9.06
CA GLU A 238 -22.53 -0.90 -7.94
C GLU A 238 -22.80 -1.72 -6.66
N TRP A 239 -22.60 -3.05 -6.70
CA TRP A 239 -22.73 -3.87 -5.50
C TRP A 239 -21.67 -3.46 -4.47
N ARG A 240 -22.10 -3.32 -3.22
CA ARG A 240 -21.25 -2.96 -2.08
C ARG A 240 -21.37 -4.06 -1.02
N PRO A 241 -20.29 -4.46 -0.35
CA PRO A 241 -20.37 -5.27 0.86
C PRO A 241 -21.34 -4.65 1.88
N PRO A 242 -21.98 -5.44 2.77
CA PRO A 242 -22.79 -4.88 3.85
C PRO A 242 -21.97 -3.93 4.73
N HIS A 243 -22.60 -2.89 5.28
CA HIS A 243 -21.91 -1.94 6.16
C HIS A 243 -21.46 -2.62 7.46
N GLY A 244 -20.20 -2.41 7.85
CA GLY A 244 -19.66 -2.83 9.15
C GLY A 244 -20.03 -1.89 10.29
N THR A 245 -19.68 -2.27 11.53
CA THR A 245 -19.88 -1.45 12.75
C THR A 245 -18.58 -0.84 13.30
N ASP A 246 -17.44 -1.16 12.70
CA ASP A 246 -16.08 -0.80 13.12
C ASP A 246 -15.53 0.45 12.42
N GLY A 247 -16.26 0.98 11.44
CA GLY A 247 -15.84 2.10 10.59
C GLY A 247 -15.16 1.71 9.28
N THR A 248 -15.05 0.41 8.95
CA THR A 248 -14.49 0.00 7.65
C THR A 248 -15.40 0.44 6.49
N PRO A 249 -14.87 1.15 5.47
CA PRO A 249 -15.63 1.50 4.27
C PRO A 249 -16.16 0.27 3.54
N ASN A 250 -17.25 0.42 2.77
CA ASN A 250 -17.79 -0.64 1.93
C ASN A 250 -17.95 -0.19 0.47
N GLU A 251 -16.96 -0.50 -0.35
CA GLU A 251 -16.81 0.03 -1.71
C GLU A 251 -17.30 -0.94 -2.78
N SER A 252 -17.91 -0.39 -3.82
CA SER A 252 -18.22 -1.08 -5.07
C SER A 252 -17.05 -1.03 -6.04
N ALA A 253 -17.07 -1.88 -7.06
CA ALA A 253 -16.11 -1.81 -8.15
C ALA A 253 -16.10 -0.42 -8.84
N ASN A 254 -17.24 0.27 -8.90
CA ASN A 254 -17.30 1.63 -9.46
C ASN A 254 -16.74 2.72 -8.51
N ASP A 255 -16.90 2.59 -7.19
CA ASP A 255 -16.27 3.53 -6.24
C ASP A 255 -14.74 3.46 -6.35
N VAL A 256 -14.20 2.23 -6.39
CA VAL A 256 -12.77 1.98 -6.61
C VAL A 256 -12.33 2.57 -7.95
N LEU A 257 -13.10 2.36 -9.04
CA LEU A 257 -12.79 2.92 -10.36
C LEU A 257 -12.65 4.45 -10.29
N ILE A 258 -13.57 5.14 -9.62
CA ILE A 258 -13.55 6.60 -9.50
C ILE A 258 -12.24 7.08 -8.87
N ARG A 259 -11.79 6.44 -7.78
CA ARG A 259 -10.56 6.85 -7.08
C ARG A 259 -9.27 6.46 -7.82
N VAL A 260 -9.17 5.26 -8.40
CA VAL A 260 -7.98 4.89 -9.20
C VAL A 260 -7.87 5.69 -10.50
N ARG A 261 -9.00 6.11 -11.09
CA ARG A 261 -9.04 7.05 -12.22
C ARG A 261 -8.55 8.45 -11.83
N GLN A 262 -8.85 8.91 -10.61
CA GLN A 262 -8.32 10.18 -10.09
C GLN A 262 -6.80 10.10 -9.88
N MET A 263 -6.29 9.02 -9.28
CA MET A 263 -4.84 8.75 -9.17
C MET A 263 -4.14 8.75 -10.54
N LEU A 264 -4.72 8.04 -11.53
CA LEU A 264 -4.16 8.01 -12.89
C LEU A 264 -4.13 9.43 -13.50
N SER A 265 -5.19 10.22 -13.29
CA SER A 265 -5.26 11.60 -13.80
C SER A 265 -4.27 12.55 -13.12
N ILE A 266 -4.01 12.35 -11.82
CA ILE A 266 -3.03 13.13 -11.05
C ILE A 266 -1.61 12.80 -11.55
N THR A 267 -1.27 11.51 -11.65
CA THR A 267 0.06 11.07 -12.13
C THR A 267 0.30 11.47 -13.58
N GLU A 268 -0.70 11.35 -14.47
CA GLU A 268 -0.62 11.83 -15.85
C GLU A 268 -0.39 13.34 -15.95
N THR A 269 -0.84 14.12 -14.96
CA THR A 269 -0.70 15.59 -14.96
C THR A 269 0.60 16.04 -14.31
N GLN A 270 1.15 15.27 -13.36
CA GLN A 270 2.39 15.60 -12.65
C GLN A 270 3.66 15.15 -13.41
N TYR A 271 3.55 14.15 -14.28
CA TYR A 271 4.68 13.57 -15.01
C TYR A 271 4.38 13.49 -16.52
N ALA A 272 5.43 13.47 -17.33
CA ALA A 272 5.36 13.20 -18.77
C ALA A 272 6.60 12.39 -19.17
N ASP A 273 6.45 11.37 -20.01
CA ASP A 273 7.53 10.50 -20.48
C ASP A 273 8.31 9.80 -19.32
N ASN A 274 7.66 9.60 -18.16
CA ASN A 274 8.21 8.87 -17.02
C ASN A 274 7.67 7.42 -16.95
N ASP A 275 8.39 6.57 -16.24
CA ASP A 275 7.84 5.32 -15.71
C ASP A 275 7.16 5.59 -14.36
N VAL A 276 5.94 5.09 -14.18
CA VAL A 276 5.16 5.25 -12.94
C VAL A 276 4.72 3.87 -12.43
N ILE A 277 5.34 3.44 -11.33
CA ILE A 277 5.10 2.14 -10.69
C ILE A 277 4.02 2.29 -9.61
N ILE A 278 2.81 1.81 -9.90
CA ILE A 278 1.67 1.78 -8.97
C ILE A 278 1.76 0.52 -8.10
N ILE A 279 1.88 0.67 -6.78
CA ILE A 279 2.03 -0.46 -5.85
C ILE A 279 0.79 -0.56 -4.95
N SER A 280 -0.11 -1.47 -5.31
CA SER A 280 -1.41 -1.69 -4.66
C SER A 280 -1.35 -2.76 -3.55
N PRO A 281 -2.12 -2.60 -2.46
CA PRO A 281 -2.23 -3.62 -1.42
C PRO A 281 -3.06 -4.84 -1.88
N ASP A 282 -3.95 -4.66 -2.83
CA ASP A 282 -4.93 -5.65 -3.28
C ASP A 282 -4.93 -5.83 -4.81
N SER A 283 -5.76 -6.76 -5.27
CA SER A 283 -6.02 -6.98 -6.70
C SER A 283 -7.03 -5.97 -7.28
N ASP A 284 -7.99 -5.52 -6.48
CA ASP A 284 -9.17 -4.80 -6.96
C ASP A 284 -8.78 -3.46 -7.58
N ASN A 285 -7.98 -2.63 -6.89
CA ASN A 285 -7.46 -1.37 -7.43
C ASN A 285 -6.85 -1.53 -8.84
N LEU A 286 -6.01 -2.55 -9.04
CA LEU A 286 -5.27 -2.75 -10.29
C LEU A 286 -6.14 -3.36 -11.39
N SER A 287 -6.98 -4.32 -11.03
CA SER A 287 -7.85 -5.04 -11.96
C SER A 287 -9.02 -4.19 -12.45
N ILE A 288 -9.59 -3.35 -11.57
CA ILE A 288 -10.62 -2.36 -11.90
C ILE A 288 -10.04 -1.22 -12.74
N LEU A 289 -8.84 -0.73 -12.41
CA LEU A 289 -8.11 0.22 -13.25
C LEU A 289 -7.88 -0.35 -14.65
N GLN A 290 -7.43 -1.61 -14.75
CA GLN A 290 -7.18 -2.29 -16.01
C GLN A 290 -8.48 -2.48 -16.83
N ALA A 291 -9.58 -2.88 -16.19
CA ALA A 291 -10.89 -3.00 -16.84
C ALA A 291 -11.39 -1.65 -17.37
N GLY A 292 -11.33 -0.59 -16.56
CA GLY A 292 -11.74 0.76 -16.95
C GLY A 292 -10.92 1.33 -18.09
N VAL A 293 -9.59 1.18 -18.06
CA VAL A 293 -8.69 1.64 -19.13
C VAL A 293 -8.97 0.95 -20.46
N LEU A 294 -9.28 -0.36 -20.44
CA LEU A 294 -9.66 -1.13 -21.63
C LEU A 294 -11.08 -0.80 -22.13
N GLY A 295 -11.97 -0.38 -21.23
CA GLY A 295 -13.41 -0.22 -21.50
C GLY A 295 -14.22 -1.51 -21.32
N SER A 296 -13.66 -2.49 -20.59
CA SER A 296 -14.33 -3.74 -20.23
C SER A 296 -15.50 -3.51 -19.27
N ASP A 297 -16.43 -4.46 -19.20
CA ASP A 297 -17.46 -4.46 -18.16
C ASP A 297 -16.81 -4.64 -16.78
N LEU A 298 -17.05 -3.71 -15.86
CA LEU A 298 -16.45 -3.76 -14.51
C LEU A 298 -16.87 -5.00 -13.73
N ARG A 299 -18.01 -5.61 -14.04
CA ARG A 299 -18.48 -6.85 -13.42
C ARG A 299 -17.54 -8.04 -13.69
N ASN A 300 -16.69 -7.91 -14.72
CA ASN A 300 -15.68 -8.89 -15.12
C ASN A 300 -14.25 -8.47 -14.72
N HIS A 301 -14.05 -7.46 -13.85
CA HIS A 301 -12.70 -6.97 -13.51
C HIS A 301 -11.77 -8.07 -12.98
N SER A 302 -12.32 -9.11 -12.35
CA SER A 302 -11.58 -10.29 -11.86
C SER A 302 -10.85 -11.08 -12.96
N GLU A 303 -11.22 -10.95 -14.24
CA GLU A 303 -10.42 -11.46 -15.38
C GLU A 303 -9.02 -10.82 -15.44
N HIS A 304 -8.87 -9.61 -14.89
CA HIS A 304 -7.60 -8.89 -14.76
C HIS A 304 -6.99 -9.00 -13.36
N ALA A 305 -7.45 -9.90 -12.49
CA ALA A 305 -6.96 -10.03 -11.11
C ALA A 305 -5.44 -10.28 -11.02
N PHE A 306 -4.81 -9.77 -9.97
CA PHE A 306 -3.36 -9.86 -9.72
C PHE A 306 -3.05 -10.78 -8.53
N ARG A 307 -2.02 -11.61 -8.67
CA ARG A 307 -1.45 -12.43 -7.58
C ARG A 307 -0.48 -11.61 -6.73
N PRO A 308 -0.26 -11.95 -5.44
CA PRO A 308 0.75 -11.27 -4.62
C PRO A 308 2.16 -11.32 -5.24
N GLY A 309 2.78 -10.14 -5.36
CA GLY A 309 4.05 -9.92 -6.06
C GLY A 309 3.98 -10.06 -7.59
N GLU A 310 2.82 -9.90 -8.22
CA GLU A 310 2.68 -9.88 -9.68
C GLU A 310 2.86 -8.46 -10.25
N VAL A 311 3.54 -8.37 -11.40
CA VAL A 311 3.86 -7.14 -12.12
C VAL A 311 3.34 -7.22 -13.56
N ARG A 312 2.63 -6.19 -14.02
CA ARG A 312 2.16 -6.05 -15.41
C ARG A 312 2.31 -4.59 -15.88
N ILE A 313 2.52 -4.36 -17.17
CA ILE A 313 2.31 -3.03 -17.76
C ILE A 313 0.80 -2.82 -17.91
N LEU A 314 0.31 -1.61 -17.63
CA LEU A 314 -1.09 -1.24 -17.87
C LEU A 314 -1.39 -1.31 -19.38
N ALA A 315 -2.23 -2.26 -19.80
CA ALA A 315 -2.65 -2.37 -21.19
C ALA A 315 -3.67 -1.28 -21.52
N LEU A 316 -3.50 -0.62 -22.68
CA LEU A 316 -4.41 0.42 -23.18
C LEU A 316 -5.49 -0.19 -24.09
N SER A 317 -6.63 0.48 -24.22
CA SER A 317 -7.67 0.04 -25.15
C SER A 317 -7.27 0.25 -26.61
N ALA A 318 -7.85 -0.56 -27.49
CA ALA A 318 -7.80 -0.33 -28.94
C ALA A 318 -8.83 0.72 -29.41
N THR A 319 -9.82 1.07 -28.57
CA THR A 319 -10.88 2.03 -28.87
C THR A 319 -10.81 3.24 -27.95
N ALA A 320 -10.82 4.43 -28.53
CA ALA A 320 -10.85 5.68 -27.76
C ALA A 320 -12.21 5.89 -27.09
N TYR A 321 -12.23 6.65 -26.00
CA TYR A 321 -13.46 7.15 -25.40
C TYR A 321 -14.31 7.93 -26.41
N ASP A 322 -15.59 7.58 -26.52
CA ASP A 322 -16.57 8.33 -27.29
C ASP A 322 -17.21 9.43 -26.41
N PRO A 323 -16.94 10.72 -26.65
CA PRO A 323 -17.54 11.82 -25.90
C PRO A 323 -18.99 12.13 -26.34
N SER A 324 -19.53 11.42 -27.33
CA SER A 324 -20.88 11.68 -27.85
C SER A 324 -21.94 11.47 -26.76
N PRO A 325 -22.84 12.45 -26.53
CA PRO A 325 -23.85 12.33 -25.48
C PRO A 325 -24.84 11.22 -25.82
N ARG A 326 -24.85 10.15 -25.02
CA ARG A 326 -25.75 8.99 -25.18
C ARG A 326 -27.22 9.43 -25.04
N GLN A 327 -27.91 9.59 -26.16
CA GLN A 327 -29.30 10.03 -26.21
C GLN A 327 -30.27 8.89 -25.81
N PHE A 328 -30.58 8.79 -24.52
CA PHE A 328 -31.62 7.88 -24.03
C PHE A 328 -33.01 8.36 -24.44
N ARG A 329 -33.67 7.63 -25.36
CA ARG A 329 -35.06 7.91 -25.77
C ARG A 329 -36.04 7.58 -24.64
N CYS A 330 -36.33 8.56 -23.78
CA CYS A 330 -37.37 8.45 -22.76
C CYS A 330 -38.73 8.14 -23.41
N ARG A 331 -39.25 6.93 -23.16
CA ARG A 331 -40.51 6.46 -23.77
C ARG A 331 -41.77 7.09 -23.18
N LYS A 332 -41.69 7.74 -22.01
CA LYS A 332 -42.85 8.30 -21.29
C LYS A 332 -42.53 9.54 -20.44
N PRO A 333 -42.21 10.69 -21.05
CA PRO A 333 -42.02 11.94 -20.31
C PRO A 333 -43.25 12.28 -19.43
N PRO A 334 -43.08 12.84 -18.21
CA PRO A 334 -41.82 13.14 -17.53
C PRO A 334 -41.22 11.95 -16.74
N LYS A 335 -41.91 10.80 -16.69
CA LYS A 335 -41.45 9.62 -15.93
C LYS A 335 -40.48 8.77 -16.75
N CYS A 336 -39.26 9.28 -16.90
CA CYS A 336 -38.13 8.63 -17.54
C CYS A 336 -37.43 7.65 -16.57
N SER A 337 -38.15 6.60 -16.17
CA SER A 337 -37.64 5.43 -15.43
C SER A 337 -37.41 4.26 -16.37
#